data_AF-A0A5P1FT65-F1
#
_entry.id   AF-A0A5P1FT65-F1
#
_cell.length_a   1.000
_cell.length_b   1.000
_cell.length_c   1.000
_cell.angle_alpha   90.00
_cell.angle_beta   90.00
_cell.angle_gamma   90.00
#
_symmetry.space_group_name_H-M   'P 1'
#
loop_
_entity.id
_entity.type
_entity.pdbx_description
1 polymer ?
#
loop_
_entity_poly.entity_id
_entity_poly.type
_entity_poly.pdbx_seq_one_letter_code
_entity_poly.pdbx_strand_id
1 'polypeptide(L)'
;MTDGDGVSIFGGSHVWVDHCSLSNCADGLIDAIVGSTAITISNNYFTHHNEVMLLGHSDSYERDKIMQVTIAFNHFGEGLIQRMPRYKLKL
;
A
#
# COMPACT_ATOMS: atom_id res chain seq x y z
N MET A 1 11.95 -0.46 -15.04
CA MET A 1 10.53 -0.25 -15.40
C MET A 1 9.74 -0.38 -14.11
N THR A 2 8.80 0.53 -13.87
CA THR A 2 7.90 0.47 -12.71
C THR A 2 6.70 -0.42 -13.07
N ASP A 3 6.17 -1.17 -12.12
CA ASP A 3 5.09 -2.15 -12.37
C ASP A 3 3.76 -1.47 -12.71
N GLY A 4 3.63 -0.18 -12.39
CA GLY A 4 2.50 0.66 -12.77
C GLY A 4 1.51 0.89 -11.62
N ASP A 5 2.03 0.90 -10.39
CA ASP A 5 1.26 1.29 -9.22
C ASP A 5 0.94 2.79 -9.23
N GLY A 6 -0.13 3.17 -8.55
CA GLY A 6 -0.42 4.59 -8.28
C GLY A 6 0.67 5.25 -7.43
N VAL A 7 1.07 4.59 -6.34
CA VAL A 7 2.14 5.03 -5.44
C VAL A 7 2.99 3.83 -5.02
N SER A 8 4.28 3.86 -5.35
CA SER A 8 5.24 2.84 -4.90
C SER A 8 6.26 3.43 -3.92
N ILE A 9 6.38 2.83 -2.74
CA ILE A 9 7.29 3.21 -1.65
C ILE A 9 8.32 2.08 -1.45
N PHE A 10 9.57 2.34 -1.84
CA PHE A 10 10.68 1.39 -1.75
C PHE A 10 11.70 1.85 -0.70
N GLY A 11 11.81 1.12 0.41
CA GLY A 11 12.72 1.49 1.51
C GLY A 11 12.46 2.89 2.09
N GLY A 12 11.24 3.39 1.95
CA GLY A 12 10.84 4.71 2.41
C GLY A 12 10.56 4.72 3.91
N SER A 13 10.82 5.85 4.56
CA SER A 13 10.42 6.08 5.94
C SER A 13 9.80 7.46 6.10
N HIS A 14 8.87 7.60 7.06
CA HIS A 14 8.16 8.85 7.35
C HIS A 14 7.41 9.40 6.13
N VAL A 15 6.59 8.54 5.53
CA VAL A 15 5.78 8.88 4.35
C VAL A 15 4.31 9.05 4.75
N TRP A 16 3.66 10.08 4.22
CA TRP A 16 2.23 10.30 4.39
C TRP A 16 1.53 10.39 3.04
N VAL A 17 0.59 9.47 2.79
CA VAL A 17 -0.28 9.47 1.61
C VAL A 17 -1.67 9.90 2.07
N ASP A 18 -2.08 11.10 1.68
CA ASP A 18 -3.28 11.75 2.21
C ASP A 18 -4.09 12.46 1.14
N HIS A 19 -5.43 12.40 1.26
CA HIS A 19 -6.39 13.08 0.37
C HIS A 19 -6.20 12.80 -1.13
N CYS A 20 -5.67 11.63 -1.49
CA CYS A 20 -5.52 11.21 -2.87
C CYS A 20 -6.76 10.43 -3.34
N SER A 21 -7.10 10.56 -4.63
CA SER A 21 -8.08 9.70 -5.31
C SER A 21 -7.33 8.75 -6.24
N LEU A 22 -7.42 7.45 -5.99
CA LEU A 22 -6.64 6.42 -6.69
C LEU A 22 -7.57 5.33 -7.25
N SER A 23 -7.42 5.01 -8.53
CA SER A 23 -8.26 4.05 -9.25
C SER A 23 -7.60 3.60 -10.56
N ASN A 24 -7.94 2.39 -11.03
CA ASN A 24 -7.57 1.90 -12.37
C ASN A 24 -6.06 2.00 -12.71
N CYS A 25 -5.19 1.70 -11.75
CA CYS A 25 -3.76 1.58 -12.02
C CYS A 25 -3.44 0.27 -12.79
N ALA A 26 -2.22 0.12 -13.31
CA ALA A 26 -1.88 -1.08 -14.07
C ALA A 26 -1.63 -2.30 -13.16
N ASP A 27 -1.03 -2.08 -11.98
CA ASP A 27 -0.80 -3.12 -10.97
C ASP A 27 -1.49 -2.80 -9.63
N GLY A 28 -0.80 -2.27 -8.62
CA GLY A 28 -1.36 -1.87 -7.31
C GLY A 28 -1.88 -0.43 -7.26
N LEU A 29 -2.65 -0.04 -6.24
CA LEU A 29 -2.86 1.40 -5.95
C LEU A 29 -1.74 1.95 -5.07
N ILE A 30 -1.44 1.27 -3.95
CA ILE A 30 -0.32 1.64 -3.07
C ILE A 30 0.49 0.39 -2.69
N ASP A 31 1.78 0.43 -3.02
CA ASP A 31 2.74 -0.61 -2.69
C ASP A 31 3.82 -0.06 -1.76
N ALA A 32 3.99 -0.67 -0.59
CA ALA A 32 5.03 -0.34 0.37
C ALA A 32 5.88 -1.58 0.67
N ILE A 33 7.11 -1.58 0.19
CA ILE A 33 7.99 -2.76 0.18
C ILE A 33 9.45 -2.39 0.50
N VAL A 34 10.31 -3.39 0.66
CA VAL A 34 11.76 -3.23 0.85
C VAL A 34 12.13 -2.49 2.14
N GLY A 35 11.61 -2.93 3.29
CA GLY A 35 11.92 -2.36 4.61
C GLY A 35 11.26 -1.01 4.86
N SER A 36 10.21 -0.68 4.12
CA SER A 36 9.46 0.56 4.30
C SER A 36 8.73 0.58 5.66
N THR A 37 8.73 1.73 6.33
CA THR A 37 8.16 1.87 7.68
C THR A 37 7.74 3.31 8.00
N ALA A 38 7.07 3.51 9.14
CA ALA A 38 6.54 4.81 9.57
C ALA A 38 5.71 5.48 8.46
N ILE A 39 4.76 4.74 7.90
CA ILE A 39 3.87 5.20 6.83
C ILE A 39 2.49 5.49 7.42
N THR A 40 1.87 6.61 7.02
CA THR A 40 0.44 6.84 7.22
C THR A 40 -0.26 6.92 5.86
N ILE A 41 -1.34 6.16 5.71
CA ILE A 41 -2.22 6.20 4.54
C ILE A 41 -3.59 6.62 5.08
N SER A 42 -3.99 7.88 4.85
CA SER A 42 -5.23 8.42 5.41
C SER A 42 -6.07 9.25 4.46
N ASN A 43 -7.37 9.32 4.71
CA ASN A 43 -8.30 10.18 3.96
C ASN A 43 -8.27 10.01 2.42
N ASN A 44 -7.78 8.87 1.91
CA ASN A 44 -7.74 8.61 0.48
C ASN A 44 -9.06 8.00 0.02
N TYR A 45 -9.39 8.20 -1.25
CA TYR A 45 -10.52 7.58 -1.91
C TYR A 45 -10.05 6.55 -2.94
N PHE A 46 -10.35 5.28 -2.69
CA PHE A 46 -9.97 4.16 -3.55
C PHE A 46 -11.20 3.62 -4.28
N THR A 47 -11.13 3.44 -5.60
CA THR A 47 -12.23 2.84 -6.39
C THR A 47 -11.71 2.03 -7.58
N HIS A 48 -12.57 1.18 -8.13
CA HIS A 48 -12.36 0.50 -9.43
C HIS A 48 -10.97 -0.13 -9.58
N HIS A 49 -10.63 -1.05 -8.68
CA HIS A 49 -9.30 -1.66 -8.70
C HIS A 49 -9.27 -3.02 -8.02
N ASN A 50 -8.51 -3.96 -8.59
CA ASN A 50 -8.42 -5.31 -8.03
C ASN A 50 -7.53 -5.36 -6.79
N GLU A 51 -6.28 -4.89 -6.91
CA GLU A 51 -5.24 -5.05 -5.89
C GLU A 51 -4.91 -3.70 -5.22
N VAL A 52 -5.58 -3.40 -4.10
CA VAL A 52 -5.58 -2.03 -3.54
C VAL A 52 -4.26 -1.68 -2.84
N MET A 53 -3.85 -2.43 -1.82
CA MET A 53 -2.63 -2.15 -1.06
C MET A 53 -1.79 -3.41 -0.80
N LEU A 54 -0.51 -3.39 -1.21
CA LEU A 54 0.47 -4.41 -0.83
C LEU A 54 1.48 -3.85 0.19
N LEU A 55 1.47 -4.43 1.39
CA LEU A 55 2.41 -4.10 2.46
C LEU A 55 3.34 -5.29 2.69
N GLY A 56 4.56 -5.21 2.14
CA GLY A 56 5.55 -6.29 2.12
C GLY A 56 5.38 -7.24 0.93
N HIS A 57 6.49 -7.59 0.28
CA HIS A 57 6.48 -8.39 -0.97
C HIS A 57 6.75 -9.88 -0.74
N SER A 58 7.73 -10.21 0.12
CA SER A 58 8.28 -11.55 0.30
C SER A 58 8.32 -11.98 1.76
N ASP A 59 7.87 -13.20 2.03
CA ASP A 59 7.86 -13.81 3.37
C ASP A 59 9.27 -14.04 3.94
N SER A 60 10.31 -14.01 3.10
CA SER A 60 11.71 -14.17 3.50
C SER A 60 12.45 -12.85 3.71
N TYR A 61 11.78 -11.71 3.50
CA TYR A 61 12.44 -10.41 3.57
C TYR A 61 12.44 -9.86 5.00
N GLU A 62 13.44 -10.27 5.77
CA GLU A 62 13.59 -9.96 7.20
C GLU A 62 13.52 -8.47 7.54
N ARG A 63 13.92 -7.57 6.63
CA ARG A 63 13.81 -6.12 6.88
C ARG A 63 12.37 -5.62 6.95
N ASP A 64 11.39 -6.33 6.38
CA ASP A 64 9.99 -5.92 6.50
C ASP A 64 9.43 -6.09 7.93
N LYS A 65 10.17 -6.74 8.85
CA LYS A 65 9.78 -6.86 10.28
C LYS A 65 9.66 -5.52 10.99
N ILE A 66 10.36 -4.48 10.52
CA ILE A 66 10.24 -3.14 11.10
C ILE A 66 9.03 -2.37 10.56
N MET A 67 8.29 -2.93 9.60
CA MET A 67 7.20 -2.22 8.91
C MET A 67 6.11 -1.83 9.89
N GLN A 68 5.84 -0.52 9.94
CA GLN A 68 4.72 0.06 10.67
C GLN A 68 3.96 0.97 9.71
N VAL A 69 2.68 0.66 9.51
CA VAL A 69 1.79 1.39 8.62
C VAL A 69 0.48 1.69 9.35
N THR A 70 0.09 2.95 9.38
CA THR A 70 -1.23 3.38 9.86
C THR A 70 -2.17 3.55 8.67
N ILE A 71 -3.30 2.87 8.69
CA ILE A 71 -4.37 3.01 7.69
C ILE A 71 -5.60 3.54 8.40
N ALA A 72 -6.00 4.78 8.12
CA ALA A 72 -7.08 5.43 8.84
C ALA A 72 -7.93 6.32 7.93
N PHE A 73 -9.25 6.31 8.09
CA PHE A 73 -10.18 7.22 7.39
C PHE A 73 -10.16 7.16 5.86
N ASN A 74 -9.56 6.12 5.26
CA ASN A 74 -9.66 5.92 3.82
C ASN A 74 -11.07 5.44 3.45
N HIS A 75 -11.59 5.92 2.33
CA HIS A 75 -12.83 5.48 1.74
C HIS A 75 -12.53 4.40 0.69
N PHE A 76 -12.85 3.16 1.03
CA PHE A 76 -12.85 2.02 0.12
C PHE A 76 -14.19 1.96 -0.62
N GLY A 77 -14.23 2.60 -1.80
CA GLY A 77 -15.44 2.78 -2.59
C GLY A 77 -15.76 1.60 -3.51
N GLU A 78 -16.59 1.86 -4.52
CA GLU A 78 -17.08 0.83 -5.43
C GLU A 78 -15.98 0.21 -6.31
N GLY A 79 -16.22 -1.02 -6.77
CA GLY A 79 -15.34 -1.70 -7.72
C GLY A 79 -14.00 -2.16 -7.15
N LEU A 80 -13.81 -2.14 -5.83
CA LEU A 80 -12.65 -2.74 -5.18
C LEU A 80 -12.84 -4.24 -4.95
N ILE A 81 -11.79 -5.03 -5.17
CA ILE A 81 -11.88 -6.50 -5.03
C ILE A 81 -11.14 -6.99 -3.78
N GLN A 82 -9.86 -6.66 -3.61
CA GLN A 82 -9.03 -7.24 -2.54
C GLN A 82 -7.88 -6.33 -2.09
N ARG A 83 -7.16 -6.81 -1.05
CA ARG A 83 -5.98 -6.17 -0.44
C ARG A 83 -6.27 -4.80 0.20
N MET A 84 -7.24 -4.75 1.11
CA MET A 84 -7.63 -3.53 1.86
C MET A 84 -7.40 -3.64 3.38
N PRO A 85 -6.16 -3.75 3.89
CA PRO A 85 -4.90 -4.02 3.18
C PRO A 85 -4.63 -5.52 3.02
N ARG A 86 -3.57 -5.87 2.29
CA ARG A 86 -2.87 -7.15 2.44
C ARG A 86 -1.50 -6.90 3.06
N TYR A 87 -1.27 -7.52 4.21
CA TYR A 87 0.02 -7.50 4.90
C TYR A 87 0.71 -8.86 4.77
N LYS A 88 2.02 -8.85 4.50
CA LYS A 88 2.85 -10.06 4.50
C LYS A 88 4.04 -9.90 5.43
N LEU A 89 4.06 -10.68 6.51
CA LEU A 89 5.21 -10.87 7.37
C LEU A 89 5.24 -12.33 7.85
N LYS A 90 6.42 -12.95 7.86
CA LYS A 90 6.64 -14.21 8.57
C LYS A 90 7.03 -13.88 10.02
N LEU A 91 6.16 -14.23 10.96
CA LEU A 91 6.46 -14.25 12.39
C LEU A 91 7.55 -15.29 12.69
#